data_AF-A0A1Q3EAV2-F1
#
_entry.id   AF-A0A1Q3EAV2-F1
#
_cell.length_a   1.000
_cell.length_b   1.000
_cell.length_c   1.000
_cell.angle_alpha   90.00
_cell.angle_beta   90.00
_cell.angle_gamma   90.00
#
_symmetry.space_group_name_H-M   'P 1'
#
loop_
_entity.id
_entity.type
_entity.pdbx_description
1 polymer ?
#
loop_
_entity_poly.entity_id
_entity_poly.type
_entity_poly.pdbx_seq_one_letter_code
_entity_poly.pdbx_strand_id
1 'polypeptide(L)'
;MREDKKITIAYGKQIQWRGSTLYLPSSFLLQFPFPVEIEEYSPKHHTSPSEHEGLLPEAWFNSDIPVVLCNPVTDRLPFSPLKNPNTIRVLTSGTPIQGDHPPRTIFIDPLRAVHGLSALRNASYSQVDVQRYQDDYVGSGIPMLTSHIKNSFASPVTLELLRTRRLTTQLSGAFDSISGSLDEATLEIKEKLSDISKLRQEYEQDLNRIPSEVLGVYNASVSDSKQDNLVTKALATSERLVQAQMSRFTLLKMFSHIDEINIVVNRIVDETWCKELEQHLIFQTGKLSRLQHHYTHCAFNSLSPTTSFDSPVLRNTLQQISSSPSYEMTPSTLTLPIHSRKFQIAQYPTIRLHLAAQRVVMGTGASVFTGMGLGWVGWIGWLTGSGEGLLGLVAIDGTTTIGLGMLIAVAGVRWGVGKWERAKKIWWGDWHRVGEGLERDLSATLDRALTEQVTVLPRTACERISEIAAKTSEDIEQLRDELKSIQSDFEKSKTV
;
A
#
# COMPACT_ATOMS: atom_id res chain seq x y z
N MET A 1 -49.41 10.64 -4.95
CA MET A 1 -49.07 9.83 -6.15
C MET A 1 -48.64 8.47 -5.64
N ARG A 2 -49.21 7.38 -6.15
CA ARG A 2 -48.78 6.03 -5.76
C ARG A 2 -47.34 5.84 -6.26
N GLU A 3 -46.44 5.39 -5.40
CA GLU A 3 -45.08 4.97 -5.78
C GLU A 3 -45.09 3.56 -6.39
N ASP A 4 -46.07 3.28 -7.25
CA ASP A 4 -46.16 1.99 -7.91
C ASP A 4 -45.01 1.90 -8.91
N LYS A 5 -44.10 0.94 -8.71
CA LYS A 5 -42.94 0.68 -9.59
C LYS A 5 -43.36 0.33 -11.04
N LYS A 6 -44.61 -0.08 -11.23
CA LYS A 6 -45.15 -0.68 -12.46
C LYS A 6 -46.65 -0.39 -12.58
N ILE A 7 -47.08 0.03 -13.77
CA ILE A 7 -48.50 0.18 -14.15
C ILE A 7 -48.78 -0.76 -15.31
N THR A 8 -49.84 -1.55 -15.24
CA THR A 8 -50.26 -2.42 -16.36
C THR A 8 -51.54 -1.86 -16.96
N ILE A 9 -51.63 -1.75 -18.28
CA ILE A 9 -52.81 -1.29 -19.01
C ILE A 9 -53.36 -2.46 -19.82
N ALA A 10 -54.62 -2.80 -19.60
CA ALA A 10 -55.30 -3.92 -20.25
C ALA A 10 -56.67 -3.49 -20.82
N TYR A 11 -57.17 -4.25 -21.78
CA TYR A 11 -58.50 -3.99 -22.34
C TYR A 11 -59.60 -4.33 -21.32
N GLY A 12 -60.56 -3.42 -21.14
CA GLY A 12 -61.76 -3.66 -20.34
C GLY A 12 -62.97 -2.92 -20.88
N LYS A 13 -64.18 -3.43 -20.60
CA LYS A 13 -65.43 -2.79 -21.06
C LYS A 13 -65.70 -1.44 -20.38
N GLN A 14 -65.18 -1.24 -19.18
CA GLN A 14 -65.32 -0.03 -18.38
C GLN A 14 -63.96 0.36 -17.82
N ILE A 15 -63.79 1.65 -17.52
CA ILE A 15 -62.57 2.16 -16.88
C ILE A 15 -62.58 1.70 -15.43
N GLN A 16 -61.65 0.81 -15.07
CA GLN A 16 -61.55 0.28 -13.71
C GLN A 16 -60.09 0.00 -13.35
N TRP A 17 -59.70 0.42 -12.15
CA TRP A 17 -58.43 0.02 -11.54
C TRP A 17 -58.62 -1.24 -10.72
N ARG A 18 -57.73 -2.23 -10.90
CA ARG A 18 -57.63 -3.42 -10.05
C ARG A 18 -56.15 -3.66 -9.73
N GLY A 19 -55.76 -3.31 -8.50
CA GLY A 19 -54.34 -3.33 -8.11
C GLY A 19 -53.53 -2.28 -8.87
N SER A 20 -52.47 -2.72 -9.56
CA SER A 20 -51.63 -1.93 -10.48
C SER A 20 -52.11 -1.97 -11.94
N THR A 21 -53.20 -2.69 -12.22
CA THR A 21 -53.75 -2.83 -13.57
C THR A 21 -54.91 -1.87 -13.81
N LEU A 22 -54.78 -1.05 -14.85
CA LEU A 22 -55.82 -0.18 -15.40
C LEU A 22 -56.51 -0.89 -16.57
N TYR A 23 -57.77 -1.24 -16.37
CA TYR A 23 -58.64 -1.73 -17.44
C TYR A 23 -59.34 -0.54 -18.09
N LEU A 24 -59.28 -0.42 -19.42
CA LEU A 24 -59.98 0.64 -20.14
C LEU A 24 -60.48 0.20 -21.52
N PRO A 25 -61.56 0.82 -22.04
CA PRO A 25 -62.08 0.51 -23.36
C PRO A 25 -61.22 1.19 -24.44
N SER A 26 -60.19 0.49 -24.89
CA SER A 26 -59.28 0.96 -25.95
C SER A 26 -59.43 0.15 -27.24
N SER A 27 -59.81 0.84 -28.32
CA SER A 27 -59.80 0.27 -29.68
C SER A 27 -58.38 -0.07 -30.14
N PHE A 28 -57.36 0.61 -29.63
CA PHE A 28 -55.96 0.31 -29.90
C PHE A 28 -55.56 -1.06 -29.38
N LEU A 29 -56.07 -1.52 -28.22
CA LEU A 29 -55.75 -2.85 -27.70
C LEU A 29 -56.49 -3.96 -28.44
N LEU A 30 -57.66 -3.65 -29.03
CA LEU A 30 -58.47 -4.61 -29.80
C LEU A 30 -57.96 -4.88 -31.21
N GLN A 31 -57.05 -4.06 -31.74
CA GLN A 31 -56.55 -4.22 -33.10
C GLN A 31 -55.55 -5.37 -33.26
N PHE A 32 -55.12 -5.99 -32.15
CA PHE A 32 -54.17 -7.08 -32.13
C PHE A 32 -54.91 -8.42 -32.17
N PRO A 33 -54.32 -9.46 -32.77
CA PRO A 33 -54.97 -10.78 -32.88
C PRO A 33 -55.12 -11.51 -31.54
N PHE A 34 -54.46 -11.03 -30.49
CA PHE A 34 -54.48 -11.60 -29.13
C PHE A 34 -54.74 -10.49 -28.09
N PRO A 35 -55.22 -10.83 -26.88
CA PRO A 35 -55.27 -9.88 -25.78
C PRO A 35 -53.87 -9.33 -25.46
N VAL A 36 -53.71 -8.01 -25.52
CA VAL A 36 -52.43 -7.33 -25.23
C VAL A 36 -52.54 -6.56 -23.91
N GLU A 37 -51.47 -6.65 -23.11
CA GLU A 37 -51.25 -5.86 -21.92
C GLU A 37 -50.01 -4.98 -22.13
N ILE A 38 -50.08 -3.72 -21.73
CA ILE A 38 -48.96 -2.77 -21.80
C ILE A 38 -48.46 -2.55 -20.39
N GLU A 39 -47.19 -2.84 -20.13
CA GLU A 39 -46.58 -2.61 -18.83
C GLU A 39 -45.64 -1.40 -18.90
N GLU A 40 -45.96 -0.38 -18.12
CA GLU A 40 -45.16 0.82 -17.96
C GLU A 40 -44.35 0.73 -16.67
N TYR A 41 -43.05 0.97 -16.79
CA TYR A 41 -42.10 0.92 -15.67
C TYR A 41 -41.65 2.34 -15.34
N SER A 42 -41.73 2.70 -14.07
CA SER A 42 -41.33 4.04 -13.63
C SER A 42 -39.81 4.19 -13.73
N PRO A 43 -39.29 5.27 -14.36
CA PRO A 43 -37.87 5.60 -14.33
C PRO A 43 -37.54 6.09 -12.92
N LYS A 44 -37.31 5.17 -11.97
CA LYS A 44 -36.85 5.59 -10.65
C LYS A 44 -35.54 6.33 -10.83
N HIS A 45 -35.46 7.53 -10.24
CA HIS A 45 -34.23 8.29 -10.10
C HIS A 45 -33.13 7.38 -9.58
N HIS A 46 -32.23 6.96 -10.48
CA HIS A 46 -30.94 6.38 -10.12
C HIS A 46 -30.10 7.51 -9.49
N THR A 47 -30.43 7.92 -8.27
CA THR A 47 -29.70 8.96 -7.52
C THR A 47 -28.38 8.47 -6.93
N SER A 48 -28.03 7.20 -7.16
CA SER A 48 -26.72 6.64 -6.86
C SER A 48 -26.11 6.09 -8.16
N PRO A 49 -25.15 6.80 -8.77
CA PRO A 49 -24.39 6.31 -9.92
C PRO A 49 -23.54 5.06 -9.63
N SER A 50 -23.38 4.67 -8.36
CA SER A 50 -22.34 3.73 -7.95
C SER A 50 -22.79 2.30 -7.69
N GLU A 51 -24.10 1.98 -7.65
CA GLU A 51 -24.51 0.65 -7.17
C GLU A 51 -25.23 -0.25 -8.18
N HIS A 52 -25.81 0.25 -9.28
CA HIS A 52 -26.56 -0.62 -10.20
C HIS A 52 -26.46 -0.20 -11.67
N GLU A 53 -25.26 -0.17 -12.23
CA GLU A 53 -25.05 -0.05 -13.69
C GLU A 53 -25.39 -1.35 -14.46
N GLY A 54 -25.65 -2.49 -13.79
CA GLY A 54 -25.73 -3.80 -14.47
C GLY A 54 -27.09 -4.50 -14.53
N LEU A 55 -28.07 -4.14 -13.71
CA LEU A 55 -29.32 -4.91 -13.64
C LEU A 55 -30.39 -4.28 -14.52
N LEU A 56 -30.47 -4.81 -15.74
CA LEU A 56 -31.61 -4.59 -16.63
C LEU A 56 -32.91 -4.90 -15.86
N PRO A 57 -33.94 -4.03 -15.91
CA PRO A 57 -35.18 -4.27 -15.18
C PRO A 57 -35.73 -5.67 -15.51
N GLU A 58 -36.15 -6.44 -14.50
CA GLU A 58 -36.77 -7.76 -14.66
C GLU A 58 -37.87 -7.78 -15.75
N ALA A 59 -38.54 -6.63 -15.90
CA ALA A 59 -39.42 -6.25 -16.98
C ALA A 59 -38.96 -6.64 -18.39
N TRP A 60 -37.69 -6.42 -18.72
CA TRP A 60 -37.14 -6.61 -20.05
C TRP A 60 -37.14 -8.08 -20.44
N PHE A 61 -36.87 -8.96 -19.47
CA PHE A 61 -36.91 -10.40 -19.65
C PHE A 61 -38.35 -10.93 -19.67
N ASN A 62 -39.27 -10.25 -18.95
CA ASN A 62 -40.67 -10.64 -18.85
C ASN A 62 -41.58 -10.05 -19.94
N SER A 63 -41.04 -9.28 -20.90
CA SER A 63 -41.83 -8.66 -21.97
C SER A 63 -41.71 -9.45 -23.28
N ASP A 64 -42.84 -9.71 -23.95
CA ASP A 64 -42.84 -10.34 -25.28
C ASP A 64 -42.21 -9.42 -26.34
N ILE A 65 -42.53 -8.13 -26.24
CA ILE A 65 -42.04 -7.05 -27.11
C ILE A 65 -41.57 -5.90 -26.22
N PRO A 66 -40.29 -5.86 -25.83
CA PRO A 66 -39.74 -4.77 -25.05
C PRO A 66 -39.74 -3.50 -25.90
N VAL A 67 -40.34 -2.42 -25.39
CA VAL A 67 -40.29 -1.10 -26.02
C VAL A 67 -39.39 -0.23 -25.15
N VAL A 68 -38.18 0.06 -25.64
CA VAL A 68 -37.20 0.88 -24.93
C VAL A 68 -37.36 2.32 -25.41
N LEU A 69 -37.88 3.17 -24.53
CA LEU A 69 -38.02 4.60 -24.79
C LEU A 69 -36.68 5.28 -24.48
N CYS A 70 -36.12 5.97 -25.46
CA CYS A 70 -34.88 6.72 -25.32
C CYS A 70 -35.13 8.16 -25.72
N ASN A 71 -34.81 9.09 -24.83
CA ASN A 71 -34.71 10.49 -25.16
C ASN A 71 -33.26 10.79 -25.59
N PRO A 72 -33.01 11.13 -26.87
CA PRO A 72 -31.65 11.32 -27.36
C PRO A 72 -30.91 12.50 -26.71
N VAL A 73 -31.63 13.39 -26.02
CA VAL A 73 -31.06 14.56 -25.33
C VAL A 73 -30.63 14.23 -23.90
N THR A 74 -31.34 13.33 -23.20
CA THR A 74 -31.09 13.06 -21.78
C THR A 74 -30.42 11.72 -21.53
N ASP A 75 -30.63 10.74 -22.38
CA ASP A 75 -30.24 9.36 -22.12
C ASP A 75 -28.94 9.04 -22.84
N ARG A 76 -27.89 8.68 -22.07
CA ARG A 76 -26.69 8.05 -22.63
C ARG A 76 -27.07 6.64 -23.01
N LEU A 77 -27.39 6.41 -24.28
CA LEU A 77 -27.79 5.10 -24.81
C LEU A 77 -26.79 4.02 -24.36
N PRO A 78 -27.15 3.11 -23.44
CA PRO A 78 -26.34 1.93 -23.24
C PRO A 78 -26.45 1.12 -24.53
N PHE A 79 -25.35 1.05 -25.28
CA PHE A 79 -25.26 0.32 -26.55
C PHE A 79 -25.30 -1.21 -26.37
N SER A 80 -25.70 -1.70 -25.20
CA SER A 80 -25.80 -3.13 -24.97
C SER A 80 -26.75 -3.74 -26.02
N PRO A 81 -26.31 -4.81 -26.71
CA PRO A 81 -27.11 -5.45 -27.74
C PRO A 81 -28.39 -5.96 -27.11
N LEU A 82 -29.53 -5.39 -27.52
CA LEU A 82 -30.84 -5.83 -27.06
C LEU A 82 -31.09 -7.20 -27.69
N LYS A 83 -30.96 -8.25 -26.87
CA LYS A 83 -30.94 -9.66 -27.35
C LYS A 83 -32.31 -10.23 -27.66
N ASN A 84 -33.38 -9.62 -27.13
CA ASN A 84 -34.72 -9.98 -27.57
C ASN A 84 -34.88 -9.51 -29.03
N PRO A 85 -35.07 -10.44 -29.99
CA PRO A 85 -35.19 -10.09 -31.41
C PRO A 85 -36.41 -9.21 -31.68
N ASN A 86 -37.38 -9.16 -30.77
CA ASN A 86 -38.58 -8.35 -30.84
C ASN A 86 -38.49 -7.02 -30.10
N THR A 87 -37.33 -6.67 -29.53
CA THR A 87 -37.15 -5.33 -28.98
C THR A 87 -37.39 -4.27 -30.03
N ILE A 88 -38.15 -3.25 -29.65
CA ILE A 88 -38.34 -2.02 -30.42
C ILE A 88 -37.68 -0.88 -29.65
N ARG A 89 -36.75 -0.18 -30.30
CA ARG A 89 -36.16 1.03 -29.74
C ARG A 89 -36.97 2.22 -30.22
N VAL A 90 -37.45 3.04 -29.30
CA VAL A 90 -38.23 4.22 -29.60
C VAL A 90 -37.44 5.46 -29.21
N LEU A 91 -37.06 6.25 -30.20
CA LEU A 91 -36.45 7.56 -29.98
C LEU A 91 -37.55 8.62 -29.93
N THR A 92 -37.67 9.31 -28.79
CA THR A 92 -38.60 10.44 -28.66
C THR A 92 -38.00 11.68 -29.32
N SER A 93 -38.00 11.69 -30.65
CA SER A 93 -37.55 12.82 -31.47
C SER A 93 -38.47 12.96 -32.67
N GLY A 94 -38.91 14.19 -32.95
CA GLY A 94 -39.72 14.51 -34.12
C GLY A 94 -38.93 14.47 -35.44
N THR A 95 -37.59 14.45 -35.37
CA THR A 95 -36.73 14.37 -36.56
C THR A 95 -35.93 13.06 -36.56
N PRO A 96 -35.91 12.33 -37.69
CA PRO A 96 -35.04 11.17 -37.85
C PRO A 96 -33.59 11.67 -37.84
N ILE A 97 -32.82 11.21 -36.85
CA ILE A 97 -31.39 11.50 -36.78
C ILE A 97 -30.73 10.67 -37.88
N GLN A 98 -29.97 11.28 -38.79
CA GLN A 98 -29.17 10.52 -39.76
C GLN A 98 -28.04 9.80 -39.01
N GLY A 99 -28.09 8.47 -39.00
CA GLY A 99 -27.11 7.62 -38.33
C GLY A 99 -27.36 6.15 -38.64
N ASP A 100 -26.32 5.33 -38.47
CA ASP A 100 -26.44 3.87 -38.54
C ASP A 100 -27.15 3.39 -37.27
N HIS A 101 -28.47 3.31 -37.34
CA HIS A 101 -29.28 2.88 -36.21
C HIS A 101 -29.41 1.35 -36.22
N PRO A 102 -29.39 0.71 -35.04
CA PRO A 102 -29.66 -0.70 -34.96
C PRO A 102 -31.05 -1.01 -35.52
N PRO A 103 -31.24 -2.23 -36.08
CA PRO A 103 -32.51 -2.63 -36.66
C PRO A 103 -33.66 -2.45 -35.65
N ARG A 104 -34.83 -2.00 -36.14
CA ARG A 104 -36.07 -1.74 -35.34
C ARG A 104 -36.02 -0.52 -34.42
N THR A 105 -35.23 0.49 -34.80
CA THR A 105 -35.31 1.83 -34.20
C THR A 105 -36.42 2.63 -34.88
N ILE A 106 -37.36 3.16 -34.09
CA ILE A 106 -38.51 3.95 -34.55
C ILE A 106 -38.44 5.32 -33.89
N PHE A 107 -38.72 6.37 -34.67
CA PHE A 107 -38.85 7.73 -34.17
C PHE A 107 -40.32 8.02 -33.88
N ILE A 108 -40.61 8.48 -32.66
CA ILE A 108 -41.98 8.78 -32.24
C ILE A 108 -42.03 10.19 -31.66
N ASP A 109 -43.09 10.91 -32.03
CA ASP A 109 -43.47 12.19 -31.44
C ASP A 109 -44.81 12.05 -30.70
N PRO A 110 -44.78 11.77 -29.38
CA PRO A 110 -46.00 11.60 -28.59
C PRO A 110 -46.85 12.89 -28.54
N LEU A 111 -46.22 14.07 -28.58
CA LEU A 111 -46.95 15.34 -28.51
C LEU A 111 -47.82 15.52 -29.75
N ARG A 112 -47.30 15.15 -30.92
CA ARG A 112 -48.06 15.18 -32.17
C ARG A 112 -49.25 14.21 -32.14
N ALA A 113 -49.06 13.00 -31.60
CA ALA A 113 -50.16 12.06 -31.42
C ALA A 113 -51.28 12.62 -30.52
N VAL A 114 -50.91 13.27 -29.41
CA VAL A 114 -51.86 13.91 -28.50
C VAL A 114 -52.58 15.09 -29.17
N HIS A 115 -51.86 15.90 -29.97
CA HIS A 115 -52.45 16.98 -30.75
C HIS A 115 -53.51 16.46 -31.74
N GLY A 116 -53.20 15.40 -32.48
CA GLY A 116 -54.17 14.76 -33.38
C GLY A 116 -55.42 14.30 -32.64
N LEU A 117 -55.27 13.62 -31.49
CA LEU A 117 -56.40 13.17 -30.67
C LEU A 117 -57.23 14.34 -30.13
N SER A 118 -56.59 15.44 -29.74
CA SER A 118 -57.27 16.64 -29.24
C SER A 118 -58.11 17.34 -30.33
N ALA A 119 -57.61 17.36 -31.57
CA ALA A 119 -58.34 17.90 -32.72
C ALA A 119 -59.65 17.13 -32.94
N LEU A 120 -59.61 15.79 -32.84
CA LEU A 120 -60.78 14.94 -33.03
C LEU A 120 -61.79 15.04 -31.87
N ARG A 121 -61.31 15.27 -30.63
CA ARG A 121 -62.18 15.41 -29.45
C ARG A 121 -62.95 16.72 -29.40
N ASN A 122 -62.34 17.80 -29.89
CA ASN A 122 -62.90 19.16 -29.80
C ASN A 122 -63.79 19.52 -31.00
N ALA A 123 -63.83 18.69 -32.05
CA ALA A 123 -64.43 19.02 -33.33
C ALA A 123 -65.78 18.34 -33.57
N SER A 124 -66.73 19.13 -34.08
CA SER A 124 -68.01 18.68 -34.65
C SER A 124 -67.79 18.08 -36.05
N TYR A 125 -67.23 16.88 -36.17
CA TYR A 125 -67.09 16.11 -37.44
C TYR A 125 -66.59 16.89 -38.68
N SER A 126 -65.83 17.98 -38.50
CA SER A 126 -65.33 18.82 -39.59
C SER A 126 -64.23 18.10 -40.37
N GLN A 127 -64.26 18.18 -41.70
CA GLN A 127 -63.27 17.53 -42.57
C GLN A 127 -61.83 18.01 -42.28
N VAL A 128 -61.66 19.27 -41.86
CA VAL A 128 -60.35 19.85 -41.52
C VAL A 128 -59.75 19.17 -40.28
N ASP A 129 -60.56 18.88 -39.28
CA ASP A 129 -60.10 18.25 -38.04
C ASP A 129 -59.78 16.76 -38.23
N VAL A 130 -60.52 16.08 -39.12
CA VAL A 130 -60.19 14.71 -39.55
C VAL A 130 -58.86 14.66 -40.29
N GLN A 131 -58.63 15.60 -41.23
CA GLN A 131 -57.35 15.68 -41.94
C GLN A 131 -56.20 15.95 -40.96
N ARG A 132 -56.39 16.88 -40.03
CA ARG A 132 -55.39 17.19 -39.01
C ARG A 132 -55.07 16.00 -38.13
N TYR A 133 -56.09 15.26 -37.69
CA TYR A 133 -55.89 14.00 -36.96
C TYR A 133 -55.06 13.00 -37.77
N GLN A 134 -55.36 12.81 -39.06
CA GLN A 134 -54.62 11.88 -39.91
C GLN A 134 -53.16 12.30 -40.09
N ASP A 135 -52.91 13.57 -40.38
CA ASP A 135 -51.56 14.12 -40.58
C ASP A 135 -50.72 14.01 -39.30
N ASP A 136 -51.33 14.31 -38.14
CA ASP A 136 -50.65 14.23 -36.84
C ASP A 136 -50.47 12.79 -36.36
N TYR A 137 -51.44 11.91 -36.60
CA TYR A 137 -51.32 10.49 -36.28
C TYR A 137 -50.23 9.82 -37.12
N VAL A 138 -50.20 10.05 -38.44
CA VAL A 138 -49.14 9.53 -39.32
C VAL A 138 -47.78 10.12 -38.94
N GLY A 139 -47.73 11.44 -38.74
CA GLY A 139 -46.50 12.14 -38.39
C GLY A 139 -45.93 11.82 -37.01
N SER A 140 -46.74 11.27 -36.10
CA SER A 140 -46.29 10.86 -34.76
C SER A 140 -45.45 9.58 -34.73
N GLY A 141 -45.45 8.77 -35.80
CA GLY A 141 -44.76 7.47 -35.83
C GLY A 141 -45.45 6.34 -35.06
N ILE A 142 -46.55 6.62 -34.32
CA ILE A 142 -47.36 5.59 -33.63
C ILE A 142 -47.89 4.49 -34.59
N PRO A 143 -48.34 4.79 -35.83
CA PRO A 143 -48.78 3.75 -36.76
C PRO A 143 -47.65 2.78 -37.14
N MET A 144 -46.42 3.28 -37.24
CA MET A 144 -45.24 2.47 -37.53
C MET A 144 -44.88 1.58 -36.34
N LEU A 145 -44.91 2.09 -35.12
CA LEU A 145 -44.78 1.26 -33.91
C LEU A 145 -45.85 0.16 -33.88
N THR A 146 -47.09 0.53 -34.17
CA THR A 146 -48.23 -0.39 -34.20
C THR A 146 -48.05 -1.48 -35.24
N SER A 147 -47.60 -1.13 -36.45
CA SER A 147 -47.35 -2.12 -37.51
C SER A 147 -46.19 -3.04 -37.15
N HIS A 148 -45.12 -2.53 -36.52
CA HIS A 148 -44.03 -3.37 -36.00
C HIS A 148 -44.50 -4.36 -34.93
N ILE A 149 -45.33 -3.91 -33.98
CA ILE A 149 -45.93 -4.78 -32.97
C ILE A 149 -46.82 -5.83 -33.65
N LYS A 150 -47.70 -5.42 -34.58
CA LYS A 150 -48.56 -6.35 -35.35
C LYS A 150 -47.74 -7.37 -36.14
N ASN A 151 -46.69 -6.93 -36.83
CA ASN A 151 -45.82 -7.80 -37.61
C ASN A 151 -45.05 -8.79 -36.72
N SER A 152 -44.73 -8.40 -35.48
CA SER A 152 -44.14 -9.29 -34.49
C SER A 152 -45.11 -10.41 -34.06
N PHE A 153 -46.43 -10.16 -34.16
CA PHE A 153 -47.49 -11.14 -33.92
C PHE A 153 -48.03 -11.82 -35.19
N ALA A 154 -47.73 -11.31 -36.38
CA ALA A 154 -48.36 -11.74 -37.64
C ALA A 154 -47.84 -13.09 -38.18
N SER A 155 -46.77 -13.63 -37.61
CA SER A 155 -46.32 -14.98 -37.94
C SER A 155 -47.40 -15.98 -37.48
N PRO A 156 -47.81 -16.97 -38.30
CA PRO A 156 -48.87 -17.94 -37.99
C PRO A 156 -48.41 -18.94 -36.93
N VAL A 157 -48.17 -18.42 -35.73
CA VAL A 157 -47.48 -19.08 -34.63
C VAL A 157 -48.52 -19.24 -33.53
N THR A 158 -48.76 -20.48 -33.12
CA THR A 158 -49.59 -20.77 -31.94
C THR A 158 -49.02 -20.05 -30.72
N LEU A 159 -49.89 -19.65 -29.79
CA LEU A 159 -49.49 -18.96 -28.56
C LEU A 159 -48.39 -19.72 -27.79
N GLU A 160 -48.39 -21.05 -27.87
CA GLU A 160 -47.34 -21.90 -27.31
C GLU A 160 -45.97 -21.69 -27.96
N LEU A 161 -45.90 -21.58 -29.29
CA LEU A 161 -44.65 -21.32 -29.99
C LEU A 161 -44.10 -19.91 -29.70
N LEU A 162 -44.96 -18.92 -29.47
CA LEU A 162 -44.53 -17.59 -29.01
C LEU A 162 -43.93 -17.66 -27.60
N ARG A 163 -44.55 -18.45 -26.70
CA ARG A 163 -44.02 -18.68 -25.35
C ARG A 163 -42.68 -19.41 -25.36
N THR A 164 -42.54 -20.49 -26.13
CA THR A 164 -41.27 -21.22 -26.23
C THR A 164 -40.19 -20.33 -26.82
N ARG A 165 -40.49 -19.56 -27.88
CA ARG A 165 -39.55 -18.59 -28.45
C ARG A 165 -39.14 -17.55 -27.41
N ARG A 166 -40.07 -16.97 -26.67
CA ARG A 166 -39.77 -16.02 -25.59
C ARG A 166 -38.84 -16.63 -24.55
N LEU A 167 -39.19 -17.80 -24.02
CA LEU A 167 -38.39 -18.49 -23.02
C LEU A 167 -36.98 -18.78 -23.54
N THR A 168 -36.86 -19.23 -24.79
CA THR A 168 -35.54 -19.46 -25.40
C THR A 168 -34.71 -18.19 -25.52
N THR A 169 -35.31 -17.08 -25.97
CA THR A 169 -34.61 -15.79 -26.06
C THR A 169 -34.23 -15.24 -24.69
N GLN A 170 -35.07 -15.46 -23.68
CA GLN A 170 -34.83 -15.04 -22.31
C GLN A 170 -33.68 -15.85 -21.69
N LEU A 171 -33.66 -17.16 -21.89
CA LEU A 171 -32.58 -18.04 -21.43
C LEU A 171 -31.26 -17.71 -22.14
N SER A 172 -31.26 -17.57 -23.47
CA SER A 172 -30.05 -17.14 -24.21
C SER A 172 -29.56 -15.78 -23.75
N GLY A 173 -30.46 -14.82 -23.54
CA GLY A 173 -30.12 -13.50 -23.00
C GLY A 173 -29.52 -13.56 -21.59
N ALA A 174 -30.06 -14.42 -20.73
CA ALA A 174 -29.56 -14.65 -19.38
C ALA A 174 -28.17 -15.31 -19.41
N PHE A 175 -27.96 -16.36 -20.21
CA PHE A 175 -26.65 -17.01 -20.37
C PHE A 175 -25.59 -16.03 -20.82
N ASP A 176 -25.88 -15.23 -21.83
CA ASP A 176 -24.90 -14.27 -22.29
C ASP A 176 -24.65 -13.13 -21.28
N SER A 177 -25.68 -12.73 -20.53
CA SER A 177 -25.52 -11.72 -19.46
C SER A 177 -24.64 -12.26 -18.35
N ILE A 178 -24.81 -13.52 -17.96
CA ILE A 178 -23.96 -14.20 -16.98
C ILE A 178 -22.55 -14.33 -17.54
N SER A 179 -22.38 -14.78 -18.79
CA SER A 179 -21.07 -14.87 -19.44
C SER A 179 -20.36 -13.52 -19.47
N GLY A 180 -21.07 -12.44 -19.84
CA GLY A 180 -20.52 -11.09 -19.85
C GLY A 180 -20.10 -10.63 -18.46
N SER A 181 -20.90 -10.92 -17.43
CA SER A 181 -20.55 -10.62 -16.03
C SER A 181 -19.34 -11.43 -15.54
N LEU A 182 -19.20 -12.70 -15.95
CA LEU A 182 -18.02 -13.52 -15.64
C LEU A 182 -16.77 -12.99 -16.37
N ASP A 183 -16.90 -12.51 -17.60
CA ASP A 183 -15.81 -11.89 -18.36
C ASP A 183 -15.36 -10.57 -17.72
N GLU A 184 -16.31 -9.75 -17.27
CA GLU A 184 -16.07 -8.51 -16.54
C GLU A 184 -15.36 -8.76 -15.21
N ALA A 185 -15.85 -9.72 -14.41
CA ALA A 185 -15.19 -10.13 -13.17
C ALA A 185 -13.77 -10.67 -13.40
N THR A 186 -13.55 -11.42 -14.50
CA THR A 186 -12.22 -11.87 -14.91
C THR A 186 -11.29 -10.70 -15.23
N LEU A 187 -11.82 -9.64 -15.88
CA LEU A 187 -11.07 -8.44 -16.21
C LEU A 187 -10.71 -7.65 -14.94
N GLU A 188 -11.65 -7.50 -14.00
CA GLU A 188 -11.41 -6.88 -12.70
C GLU A 188 -10.28 -7.60 -11.93
N ILE A 189 -10.29 -8.93 -11.90
CA ILE A 189 -9.22 -9.73 -11.28
C ILE A 189 -7.86 -9.45 -11.93
N LYS A 190 -7.80 -9.40 -13.26
CA LYS A 190 -6.54 -9.13 -14.00
C LYS A 190 -6.01 -7.73 -13.74
N GLU A 191 -6.89 -6.73 -13.69
CA GLU A 191 -6.52 -5.35 -13.36
C GLU A 191 -5.91 -5.28 -11.95
N LYS A 192 -6.59 -5.89 -10.96
CA LYS A 192 -6.10 -5.93 -9.57
C LYS A 192 -4.78 -6.67 -9.43
N LEU A 193 -4.62 -7.81 -10.08
CA LEU A 193 -3.34 -8.55 -10.09
C LEU A 193 -2.21 -7.72 -10.74
N SER A 194 -2.51 -6.96 -11.79
CA SER A 194 -1.55 -6.02 -12.39
C SER A 194 -1.14 -4.96 -11.37
N ASP A 195 -2.07 -4.33 -10.66
CA ASP A 195 -1.75 -3.29 -9.68
C ASP A 195 -0.96 -3.82 -8.48
N ILE A 196 -1.28 -5.01 -8.01
CA ILE A 196 -0.52 -5.71 -6.96
C ILE A 196 0.90 -6.04 -7.44
N SER A 197 1.04 -6.47 -8.70
CA SER A 197 2.36 -6.77 -9.27
C SER A 197 3.24 -5.50 -9.36
N LYS A 198 2.65 -4.34 -9.69
CA LYS A 198 3.34 -3.05 -9.67
C LYS A 198 3.76 -2.67 -8.25
N LEU A 199 2.84 -2.73 -7.29
CA LEU A 199 3.15 -2.46 -5.87
C LEU A 199 4.28 -3.38 -5.37
N ARG A 200 4.25 -4.66 -5.77
CA ARG A 200 5.28 -5.64 -5.45
C ARG A 200 6.64 -5.27 -6.02
N GLN A 201 6.67 -4.95 -7.31
CA GLN A 201 7.89 -4.52 -7.98
C GLN A 201 8.48 -3.25 -7.35
N GLU A 202 7.63 -2.28 -7.02
CA GLU A 202 8.05 -1.02 -6.39
C GLU A 202 8.71 -1.26 -5.03
N TYR A 203 8.08 -2.03 -4.13
CA TYR A 203 8.69 -2.27 -2.82
C TYR A 203 9.93 -3.18 -2.89
N GLU A 204 9.99 -4.15 -3.81
CA GLU A 204 11.17 -4.99 -4.00
C GLU A 204 12.34 -4.17 -4.57
N GLN A 205 12.07 -3.22 -5.48
CA GLN A 205 13.08 -2.29 -6.00
C GLN A 205 13.62 -1.39 -4.89
N ASP A 206 12.74 -0.82 -4.07
CA ASP A 206 13.14 0.05 -2.96
C ASP A 206 13.88 -0.75 -1.87
N LEU A 207 13.47 -1.99 -1.57
CA LEU A 207 14.18 -2.85 -0.61
C LEU A 207 15.62 -3.16 -1.02
N ASN A 208 15.89 -3.29 -2.33
CA ASN A 208 17.25 -3.47 -2.84
C ASN A 208 18.05 -2.15 -2.85
N ARG A 209 17.36 -1.02 -3.03
CA ARG A 209 17.99 0.30 -3.15
C ARG A 209 18.37 0.89 -1.79
N ILE A 210 17.46 0.81 -0.81
CA ILE A 210 17.59 1.50 0.48
C ILE A 210 18.85 1.11 1.26
N PRO A 211 19.26 -0.18 1.39
CA PRO A 211 20.48 -0.55 2.10
C PRO A 211 21.71 0.21 1.59
N SER A 212 21.80 0.37 0.27
CA SER A 212 22.88 1.12 -0.37
C SER A 212 22.84 2.63 -0.12
N GLU A 213 21.64 3.20 0.02
CA GLU A 213 21.45 4.62 0.33
C GLU A 213 21.67 4.97 1.81
N VAL A 214 21.37 4.03 2.71
CA VAL A 214 21.44 4.25 4.17
C VAL A 214 22.84 3.98 4.72
N LEU A 215 23.48 2.89 4.28
CA LEU A 215 24.79 2.46 4.80
C LEU A 215 25.95 2.72 3.83
N GLY A 216 25.65 3.02 2.56
CA GLY A 216 26.63 3.05 1.47
C GLY A 216 26.65 1.73 0.69
N VAL A 217 27.47 1.66 -0.37
CA VAL A 217 27.50 0.54 -1.33
C VAL A 217 27.81 -0.79 -0.63
N TYR A 218 26.77 -1.59 -0.40
CA TYR A 218 26.84 -2.90 0.28
C TYR A 218 27.16 -4.08 -0.68
N ASN A 219 27.35 -3.81 -1.98
CA ASN A 219 27.54 -4.87 -2.96
C ASN A 219 28.98 -5.41 -2.94
N ALA A 220 29.19 -6.44 -2.12
CA ALA A 220 30.43 -7.19 -1.96
C ALA A 220 30.92 -7.92 -3.23
N SER A 221 30.25 -7.79 -4.38
CA SER A 221 30.49 -8.62 -5.57
C SER A 221 31.15 -7.90 -6.77
N VAL A 222 31.48 -6.61 -6.68
CA VAL A 222 32.20 -5.91 -7.76
C VAL A 222 33.46 -5.24 -7.20
N SER A 223 34.58 -5.91 -7.45
CA SER A 223 35.80 -5.88 -6.65
C SER A 223 36.79 -4.75 -6.93
N ASP A 224 36.42 -3.59 -7.49
CA ASP A 224 37.47 -2.64 -7.94
C ASP A 224 37.27 -1.16 -7.62
N SER A 225 36.14 -0.74 -7.06
CA SER A 225 36.02 0.62 -6.52
C SER A 225 35.90 0.54 -5.00
N LYS A 226 36.98 0.89 -4.29
CA LYS A 226 36.97 1.25 -2.86
C LYS A 226 36.06 2.45 -2.63
N GLN A 227 34.75 2.24 -2.69
CA GLN A 227 33.79 3.24 -2.29
C GLN A 227 33.61 3.06 -0.79
N ASP A 228 34.11 4.03 -0.03
CA ASP A 228 34.15 3.97 1.43
C ASP A 228 32.72 3.85 2.00
N ASN A 229 32.45 2.75 2.72
CA ASN A 229 31.22 2.59 3.50
C ASN A 229 31.04 3.80 4.43
N LEU A 230 29.80 4.31 4.55
CA LEU A 230 29.55 5.49 5.39
C LEU A 230 29.91 5.21 6.85
N VAL A 231 29.71 3.97 7.29
CA VAL A 231 30.07 3.50 8.63
C VAL A 231 31.58 3.55 8.85
N THR A 232 32.39 3.04 7.91
CA THR A 232 33.85 3.04 8.03
C THR A 232 34.40 4.46 7.98
N LYS A 233 33.83 5.34 7.14
CA LYS A 233 34.17 6.77 7.10
C LYS A 233 33.87 7.46 8.43
N ALA A 234 32.68 7.23 9.00
CA ALA A 234 32.30 7.80 10.29
C ALA A 234 33.20 7.30 11.43
N LEU A 235 33.50 5.99 11.44
CA LEU A 235 34.42 5.38 12.42
C LEU A 235 35.84 5.95 12.29
N ALA A 236 36.35 6.13 11.07
CA ALA A 236 37.66 6.73 10.84
C ALA A 236 37.72 8.20 11.29
N THR A 237 36.64 8.97 11.08
CA THR A 237 36.55 10.34 11.59
C THR A 237 36.52 10.36 13.12
N SER A 238 35.70 9.52 13.75
CA SER A 238 35.66 9.37 15.21
C SER A 238 37.01 8.93 15.77
N GLU A 239 37.67 7.97 15.14
CA GLU A 239 39.01 7.50 15.52
C GLU A 239 40.02 8.65 15.50
N ARG A 240 40.08 9.44 14.42
CA ARG A 240 41.00 10.59 14.32
C ARG A 240 40.77 11.61 15.43
N LEU A 241 39.50 11.92 15.73
CA LEU A 241 39.15 12.87 16.79
C LEU A 241 39.52 12.34 18.18
N VAL A 242 39.22 11.06 18.46
CA VAL A 242 39.60 10.43 19.72
C VAL A 242 41.11 10.31 19.83
N GLN A 243 41.82 9.95 18.76
CA GLN A 243 43.28 9.85 18.73
C GLN A 243 43.94 11.20 19.00
N ALA A 244 43.42 12.29 18.43
CA ALA A 244 43.89 13.65 18.69
C ALA A 244 43.75 14.03 20.17
N GLN A 245 42.66 13.60 20.85
CA GLN A 245 42.50 13.85 22.28
C GLN A 245 43.30 12.86 23.13
N MET A 246 43.40 11.61 22.72
CA MET A 246 44.09 10.55 23.44
C MET A 246 45.61 10.79 23.48
N SER A 247 46.16 11.35 22.41
CA SER A 247 47.56 11.77 22.34
C SER A 247 47.90 12.94 23.27
N ARG A 248 46.91 13.75 23.69
CA ARG A 248 47.10 14.84 24.66
C ARG A 248 47.29 14.34 26.09
N PHE A 249 46.90 13.10 26.40
CA PHE A 249 47.21 12.46 27.68
C PHE A 249 48.65 11.95 27.69
N THR A 250 49.59 12.90 27.83
CA THR A 250 50.97 12.58 28.18
C THR A 250 51.04 12.13 29.64
N LEU A 251 51.99 11.26 29.95
CA LEU A 251 52.08 10.59 31.25
C LEU A 251 52.16 11.58 32.43
N LEU A 252 52.79 12.73 32.22
CA LEU A 252 52.83 13.85 33.18
C LEU A 252 51.45 14.43 33.50
N LYS A 253 50.58 14.61 32.49
CA LYS A 253 49.20 15.07 32.72
C LYS A 253 48.34 13.99 33.38
N MET A 254 48.61 12.73 33.06
CA MET A 254 47.93 11.56 33.64
C MET A 254 48.14 11.48 35.16
N PHE A 255 49.33 11.76 35.69
CA PHE A 255 49.57 11.77 37.14
C PHE A 255 48.70 12.77 37.89
N SER A 256 48.39 13.91 37.26
CA SER A 256 47.61 14.97 37.88
C SER A 256 46.09 14.72 37.85
N HIS A 257 45.59 13.79 37.04
CA HIS A 257 44.15 13.63 36.75
C HIS A 257 43.72 12.17 36.64
N ILE A 258 44.23 11.29 37.50
CA ILE A 258 44.01 9.83 37.42
C ILE A 258 42.53 9.48 37.49
N ASP A 259 41.82 10.12 38.42
CA ASP A 259 40.41 9.87 38.68
C ASP A 259 39.50 10.44 37.58
N GLU A 260 40.00 11.39 36.80
CA GLU A 260 39.24 12.01 35.71
C GLU A 260 39.39 11.27 34.38
N ILE A 261 40.34 10.35 34.22
CA ILE A 261 40.57 9.66 32.92
C ILE A 261 39.28 8.99 32.43
N ASN A 262 38.55 8.31 33.31
CA ASN A 262 37.29 7.67 32.95
C ASN A 262 36.24 8.70 32.47
N ILE A 263 36.12 9.82 33.19
CA ILE A 263 35.16 10.89 32.88
C ILE A 263 35.53 11.57 31.57
N VAL A 264 36.81 11.92 31.37
CA VAL A 264 37.25 12.64 30.18
C VAL A 264 37.22 11.72 28.95
N VAL A 265 37.66 10.46 29.06
CA VAL A 265 37.57 9.50 27.94
C VAL A 265 36.11 9.22 27.59
N ASN A 266 35.23 8.98 28.59
CA ASN A 266 33.81 8.78 28.30
C ASN A 266 33.18 10.03 27.69
N ARG A 267 33.50 11.25 28.17
CA ARG A 267 33.04 12.50 27.55
C ARG A 267 33.51 12.61 26.09
N ILE A 268 34.78 12.31 25.82
CA ILE A 268 35.32 12.36 24.46
C ILE A 268 34.62 11.34 23.57
N VAL A 269 34.47 10.09 24.02
CA VAL A 269 33.74 9.05 23.28
C VAL A 269 32.30 9.48 23.07
N ASP A 270 31.65 10.04 24.08
CA ASP A 270 30.29 10.55 23.99
C ASP A 270 30.14 11.65 22.95
N GLU A 271 31.14 12.52 22.86
CA GLU A 271 31.15 13.66 21.96
C GLU A 271 31.56 13.33 20.52
N THR A 272 32.30 12.25 20.30
CA THR A 272 32.93 11.95 19.01
C THR A 272 32.45 10.67 18.34
N TRP A 273 31.86 9.72 19.08
CA TRP A 273 31.42 8.43 18.55
C TRP A 273 30.25 8.62 17.57
N CYS A 274 30.53 8.44 16.28
CA CYS A 274 29.55 8.29 15.20
C CYS A 274 28.42 9.34 15.14
N LYS A 275 28.60 10.56 15.64
CA LYS A 275 27.52 11.59 15.65
C LYS A 275 26.98 11.92 14.25
N GLU A 276 27.85 12.02 13.25
CA GLU A 276 27.44 12.27 11.86
C GLU A 276 26.61 11.10 11.32
N LEU A 277 27.00 9.87 11.64
CA LEU A 277 26.26 8.66 11.26
C LEU A 277 24.91 8.59 11.97
N GLU A 278 24.85 8.92 13.26
CA GLU A 278 23.61 8.98 14.03
C GLU A 278 22.62 9.98 13.41
N GLN A 279 23.07 11.20 13.10
CA GLN A 279 22.25 12.21 12.42
C GLN A 279 21.79 11.73 11.03
N HIS A 280 22.66 11.07 10.29
CA HIS A 280 22.31 10.47 9.00
C HIS A 280 21.23 9.39 9.14
N LEU A 281 21.37 8.47 10.11
CA LEU A 281 20.39 7.42 10.38
C LEU A 281 19.05 7.97 10.85
N ILE A 282 19.05 9.04 11.66
CA ILE A 282 17.81 9.74 12.07
C ILE A 282 17.10 10.31 10.83
N PHE A 283 17.85 10.98 9.94
CA PHE A 283 17.29 11.51 8.69
C PHE A 283 16.74 10.39 7.78
N GLN A 284 17.49 9.30 7.62
CA GLN A 284 17.05 8.14 6.84
C GLN A 284 15.83 7.44 7.46
N THR A 285 15.74 7.39 8.80
CA THR A 285 14.54 6.88 9.49
C THR A 285 13.30 7.69 9.13
N GLY A 286 13.42 9.02 9.04
CA GLY A 286 12.33 9.88 8.59
C GLY A 286 11.89 9.58 7.14
N LYS A 287 12.83 9.30 6.24
CA LYS A 287 12.51 8.85 4.87
C LYS A 287 11.83 7.49 4.84
N LEU A 288 12.33 6.54 5.62
CA LEU A 288 11.75 5.20 5.75
C LEU A 288 10.32 5.26 6.31
N SER A 289 10.06 6.13 7.28
CA SER A 289 8.72 6.37 7.82
C SER A 289 7.76 6.91 6.75
N ARG A 290 8.22 7.84 5.90
CA ARG A 290 7.41 8.33 4.77
C ARG A 290 7.10 7.22 3.76
N LEU A 291 8.08 6.37 3.47
CA LEU A 291 7.94 5.26 2.54
C LEU A 291 7.01 4.16 3.11
N GLN A 292 7.13 3.87 4.40
CA GLN A 292 6.18 3.04 5.14
C GLN A 292 4.75 3.57 4.98
N HIS A 293 4.50 4.85 5.26
CA HIS A 293 3.17 5.45 5.13
C HIS A 293 2.63 5.40 3.70
N HIS A 294 3.50 5.60 2.70
CA HIS A 294 3.15 5.48 1.29
C HIS A 294 2.65 4.06 0.97
N TYR A 295 3.38 3.01 1.38
CA TYR A 295 2.93 1.63 1.17
C TYR A 295 1.71 1.25 1.98
N THR A 296 1.55 1.78 3.20
CA THR A 296 0.31 1.64 3.97
C THR A 296 -0.88 2.15 3.15
N HIS A 297 -0.75 3.36 2.61
CA HIS A 297 -1.80 3.99 1.82
C HIS A 297 -2.08 3.23 0.51
N CYS A 298 -1.04 2.82 -0.23
CA CYS A 298 -1.21 2.00 -1.43
C CYS A 298 -1.91 0.68 -1.13
N ALA A 299 -1.52 -0.03 -0.07
CA ALA A 299 -2.14 -1.29 0.33
C ALA A 299 -3.62 -1.13 0.71
N PHE A 300 -3.99 -0.07 1.44
CA PHE A 300 -5.40 0.19 1.77
C PHE A 300 -6.21 0.67 0.55
N ASN A 301 -5.62 1.43 -0.36
CA ASN A 301 -6.29 1.84 -1.61
C ASN A 301 -6.50 0.67 -2.57
N SER A 302 -5.67 -0.37 -2.51
CA SER A 302 -5.94 -1.60 -3.24
C SER A 302 -7.21 -2.31 -2.77
N LEU A 303 -7.67 -2.06 -1.53
CA LEU A 303 -8.88 -2.62 -0.91
C LEU A 303 -10.12 -1.75 -1.07
N SER A 304 -10.26 -1.01 -2.18
CA SER A 304 -11.42 -0.14 -2.41
C SER A 304 -12.76 -0.88 -2.19
N PRO A 305 -13.72 -0.25 -1.47
CA PRO A 305 -14.98 -0.88 -1.05
C PRO A 305 -15.92 -1.21 -2.22
N THR A 306 -15.64 -0.70 -3.41
CA THR A 306 -16.42 -0.94 -4.62
C THR A 306 -16.05 -2.26 -5.31
N THR A 307 -15.04 -2.96 -4.82
CA THR A 307 -14.46 -4.13 -5.50
C THR A 307 -14.85 -5.41 -4.80
N SER A 308 -14.93 -6.50 -5.57
CA SER A 308 -15.16 -7.87 -5.05
C SER A 308 -14.06 -8.35 -4.08
N PHE A 309 -13.00 -7.56 -3.93
CA PHE A 309 -11.82 -7.83 -3.10
C PHE A 309 -11.86 -7.20 -1.70
N ASP A 310 -12.92 -6.47 -1.33
CA ASP A 310 -13.07 -5.93 0.03
C ASP A 310 -13.38 -7.06 1.03
N SER A 311 -12.31 -7.70 1.51
CA SER A 311 -12.39 -8.68 2.59
C SER A 311 -12.25 -7.97 3.93
N PRO A 312 -13.29 -7.96 4.79
CA PRO A 312 -13.21 -7.34 6.12
C PRO A 312 -12.13 -8.01 6.98
N VAL A 313 -11.86 -9.30 6.76
CA VAL A 313 -10.78 -10.04 7.43
C VAL A 313 -9.41 -9.48 7.04
N LEU A 314 -9.20 -9.22 5.74
CA LEU A 314 -7.96 -8.64 5.26
C LEU A 314 -7.76 -7.22 5.79
N ARG A 315 -8.80 -6.39 5.71
CA ARG A 315 -8.75 -5.02 6.24
C ARG A 315 -8.43 -4.99 7.73
N ASN A 316 -9.07 -5.85 8.52
CA ASN A 316 -8.79 -5.99 9.95
C ASN A 316 -7.35 -6.47 10.20
N THR A 317 -6.84 -7.40 9.39
CA THR A 317 -5.46 -7.89 9.50
C THR A 317 -4.44 -6.78 9.23
N LEU A 318 -4.63 -6.01 8.14
CA LEU A 318 -3.75 -4.88 7.83
C LEU A 318 -3.84 -3.79 8.90
N GLN A 319 -5.03 -3.52 9.43
CA GLN A 319 -5.22 -2.56 10.52
C GLN A 319 -4.56 -3.03 11.82
N GLN A 320 -4.59 -4.33 12.12
CA GLN A 320 -3.89 -4.91 13.26
C GLN A 320 -2.36 -4.75 13.11
N ILE A 321 -1.83 -4.99 11.91
CA ILE A 321 -0.40 -4.76 11.62
C ILE A 321 -0.07 -3.28 11.79
N SER A 322 -0.85 -2.39 11.20
CA SER A 322 -0.58 -0.94 11.25
C SER A 322 -0.72 -0.33 12.64
N SER A 323 -1.55 -0.92 13.51
CA SER A 323 -1.75 -0.47 14.89
C SER A 323 -0.77 -1.11 15.88
N SER A 324 0.06 -2.06 15.45
CA SER A 324 1.09 -2.65 16.30
C SER A 324 2.14 -1.59 16.67
N PRO A 325 2.55 -1.49 17.96
CA PRO A 325 3.61 -0.56 18.36
C PRO A 325 4.97 -0.91 17.73
N SER A 326 5.14 -2.16 17.27
CA SER A 326 6.34 -2.59 16.56
C SER A 326 6.39 -2.10 15.11
N TYR A 327 5.27 -1.63 14.56
CA TYR A 327 5.18 -1.17 13.18
C TYR A 327 5.83 0.20 13.02
N GLU A 328 5.57 1.15 13.93
CA GLU A 328 6.03 2.52 13.78
C GLU A 328 7.57 2.65 13.76
N MET A 329 8.11 3.22 12.68
CA MET A 329 9.54 3.51 12.55
C MET A 329 9.92 4.67 13.49
N THR A 330 10.63 4.36 14.58
CA THR A 330 11.20 5.36 15.49
C THR A 330 12.69 5.58 15.21
N PRO A 331 13.24 6.80 15.41
CA PRO A 331 14.68 7.04 15.24
C PRO A 331 15.56 6.09 16.08
N SER A 332 15.06 5.68 17.24
CA SER A 332 15.72 4.70 18.10
C SER A 332 15.93 3.34 17.44
N THR A 333 15.10 2.93 16.47
CA THR A 333 15.25 1.63 15.80
C THR A 333 16.63 1.52 15.13
N LEU A 334 17.07 2.55 14.39
CA LEU A 334 18.36 2.52 13.68
C LEU A 334 19.53 3.03 14.53
N THR A 335 19.31 3.87 15.55
CA THR A 335 20.40 4.38 16.40
C THR A 335 20.74 3.47 17.58
N LEU A 336 19.88 2.50 17.94
CA LEU A 336 20.11 1.59 19.06
C LEU A 336 21.46 0.85 19.03
N PRO A 337 21.94 0.32 17.88
CA PRO A 337 23.26 -0.30 17.81
C PRO A 337 24.40 0.67 18.14
N ILE A 338 24.30 1.94 17.70
CA ILE A 338 25.30 2.97 17.99
C ILE A 338 25.39 3.20 19.51
N HIS A 339 24.25 3.40 20.18
CA HIS A 339 24.23 3.60 21.63
C HIS A 339 24.70 2.37 22.41
N SER A 340 24.30 1.17 21.97
CA SER A 340 24.73 -0.10 22.59
C SER A 340 26.25 -0.28 22.49
N ARG A 341 26.85 -0.06 21.31
CA ARG A 341 28.30 -0.16 21.11
C ARG A 341 29.08 0.94 21.82
N LYS A 342 28.57 2.16 21.82
CA LYS A 342 29.10 3.27 22.60
C LYS A 342 29.17 2.94 24.10
N PHE A 343 28.09 2.38 24.63
CA PHE A 343 28.03 1.94 26.03
C PHE A 343 29.00 0.80 26.32
N GLN A 344 29.20 -0.15 25.39
CA GLN A 344 30.21 -1.19 25.52
C GLN A 344 31.64 -0.62 25.64
N ILE A 345 31.98 0.43 24.87
CA ILE A 345 33.28 1.11 24.95
C ILE A 345 33.46 1.81 26.30
N ALA A 346 32.42 2.48 26.78
CA ALA A 346 32.45 3.16 28.06
C ALA A 346 32.60 2.17 29.24
N GLN A 347 31.90 1.04 29.18
CA GLN A 347 31.88 0.07 30.27
C GLN A 347 33.11 -0.83 30.34
N TYR A 348 33.57 -1.41 29.22
CA TYR A 348 34.62 -2.44 29.30
C TYR A 348 36.03 -1.89 28.99
N PRO A 349 36.33 -1.38 27.78
CA PRO A 349 37.65 -0.84 27.48
C PRO A 349 38.06 0.34 28.37
N THR A 350 37.18 1.33 28.58
CA THR A 350 37.54 2.54 29.34
C THR A 350 37.81 2.25 30.81
N ILE A 351 37.04 1.37 31.45
CA ILE A 351 37.31 0.94 32.84
C ILE A 351 38.66 0.21 32.92
N ARG A 352 38.98 -0.67 31.96
CA ARG A 352 40.27 -1.37 31.93
C ARG A 352 41.44 -0.41 31.73
N LEU A 353 41.27 0.60 30.89
CA LEU A 353 42.25 1.67 30.68
C LEU A 353 42.46 2.47 31.96
N HIS A 354 41.38 2.82 32.67
CA HIS A 354 41.43 3.55 33.92
C HIS A 354 42.16 2.74 35.03
N LEU A 355 41.85 1.46 35.18
CA LEU A 355 42.55 0.57 36.11
C LEU A 355 44.04 0.40 35.74
N ALA A 356 44.34 0.35 34.44
CA ALA A 356 45.73 0.34 33.98
C ALA A 356 46.45 1.64 34.33
N ALA A 357 45.81 2.80 34.15
CA ALA A 357 46.35 4.10 34.55
C ALA A 357 46.61 4.15 36.06
N GLN A 358 45.66 3.72 36.89
CA GLN A 358 45.82 3.66 38.35
C GLN A 358 47.01 2.78 38.75
N ARG A 359 47.17 1.60 38.14
CA ARG A 359 48.31 0.71 38.41
C ARG A 359 49.65 1.31 37.95
N VAL A 360 49.67 1.98 36.79
CA VAL A 360 50.87 2.66 36.30
C VAL A 360 51.27 3.79 37.25
N VAL A 361 50.31 4.57 37.73
CA VAL A 361 50.61 5.66 38.67
C VAL A 361 51.05 5.13 40.02
N MET A 362 50.38 4.12 40.59
CA MET A 362 50.84 3.53 41.85
C MET A 362 52.25 2.94 41.72
N GLY A 363 52.54 2.22 40.63
CA GLY A 363 53.86 1.64 40.40
C GLY A 363 54.96 2.68 40.16
N THR A 364 54.66 3.71 39.37
CA THR A 364 55.63 4.78 39.09
C THR A 364 55.80 5.69 40.30
N GLY A 365 54.71 6.06 40.97
CA GLY A 365 54.71 6.82 42.21
C GLY A 365 55.53 6.13 43.28
N ALA A 366 55.32 4.83 43.50
CA ALA A 366 56.15 4.04 44.41
C ALA A 366 57.63 4.09 44.02
N SER A 367 57.99 3.93 42.73
CA SER A 367 59.38 4.02 42.29
C SER A 367 60.02 5.40 42.48
N VAL A 368 59.25 6.47 42.30
CA VAL A 368 59.71 7.86 42.49
C VAL A 368 59.84 8.15 43.99
N PHE A 369 58.88 7.77 44.83
CA PHE A 369 58.97 7.93 46.28
C PHE A 369 60.08 7.08 46.90
N THR A 370 60.31 5.85 46.43
CA THR A 370 61.45 5.03 46.89
C THR A 370 62.78 5.61 46.39
N GLY A 371 62.86 6.06 45.13
CA GLY A 371 64.07 6.69 44.59
C GLY A 371 64.41 8.03 45.27
N MET A 372 63.41 8.86 45.54
CA MET A 372 63.57 10.12 46.29
C MET A 372 63.80 9.87 47.78
N GLY A 373 63.20 8.84 48.38
CA GLY A 373 63.44 8.46 49.78
C GLY A 373 64.88 8.02 50.01
N LEU A 374 65.43 7.19 49.12
CA LEU A 374 66.85 6.81 49.15
C LEU A 374 67.77 8.02 48.90
N GLY A 375 67.40 8.91 47.98
CA GLY A 375 68.13 10.16 47.73
C GLY A 375 68.09 11.16 48.89
N TRP A 376 66.95 11.30 49.58
CA TRP A 376 66.77 12.21 50.71
C TRP A 376 67.43 11.69 51.99
N VAL A 377 67.37 10.39 52.25
CA VAL A 377 68.12 9.74 53.35
C VAL A 377 69.63 9.86 53.11
N GLY A 378 70.08 9.74 51.85
CA GLY A 378 71.49 10.02 51.49
C GLY A 378 71.90 11.47 51.68
N TRP A 379 71.04 12.43 51.33
CA TRP A 379 71.29 13.87 51.52
C TRP A 379 71.28 14.29 52.99
N ILE A 380 70.34 13.78 53.81
CA ILE A 380 70.31 14.00 55.26
C ILE A 380 71.51 13.33 55.95
N GLY A 381 71.91 12.13 55.53
CA GLY A 381 73.12 11.48 56.04
C GLY A 381 74.38 12.30 55.76
N TRP A 382 74.44 12.97 54.61
CA TRP A 382 75.53 13.90 54.27
C TRP A 382 75.47 15.21 55.08
N LEU A 383 74.29 15.81 55.28
CA LEU A 383 74.12 17.07 56.02
C LEU A 383 74.28 16.95 57.54
N THR A 384 73.94 15.80 58.12
CA THR A 384 73.99 15.60 59.58
C THR A 384 75.40 15.27 60.09
N GLY A 385 76.40 15.13 59.21
CA GLY A 385 77.83 15.05 59.58
C GLY A 385 78.20 13.87 60.49
N SER A 386 77.29 12.94 60.72
CA SER A 386 77.52 11.76 61.54
C SER A 386 78.06 10.65 60.63
N GLY A 387 79.37 10.42 60.69
CA GLY A 387 80.08 9.40 59.89
C GLY A 387 79.68 7.94 60.18
N GLU A 388 78.55 7.71 60.84
CA GLU A 388 77.98 6.39 61.12
C GLU A 388 76.52 6.39 60.66
N GLY A 389 76.33 6.14 59.37
CA GLY A 389 75.00 6.04 58.76
C GLY A 389 74.18 4.92 59.40
N LEU A 390 72.94 5.23 59.78
CA LEU A 390 71.96 4.36 60.47
C LEU A 390 71.60 3.05 59.71
N LEU A 391 72.15 2.82 58.53
CA LEU A 391 72.09 1.56 57.81
C LEU A 391 73.51 1.22 57.32
N GLY A 392 74.27 0.48 58.12
CA GLY A 392 75.67 0.07 57.88
C GLY A 392 75.88 -0.89 56.69
N LEU A 393 75.15 -0.70 55.59
CA LEU A 393 75.31 -1.40 54.33
C LEU A 393 76.05 -0.49 53.35
N VAL A 394 77.38 -0.64 53.35
CA VAL A 394 78.34 -0.18 52.33
C VAL A 394 78.43 1.36 52.19
N ALA A 395 79.62 1.90 52.48
CA ALA A 395 79.95 3.30 52.29
C ALA A 395 79.93 3.67 50.78
N ILE A 396 78.74 3.95 50.26
CA ILE A 396 78.55 4.50 48.93
C ILE A 396 78.53 6.02 49.06
N ASP A 397 79.42 6.70 48.34
CA ASP A 397 79.54 8.16 48.32
C ASP A 397 78.20 8.82 47.97
N GLY A 398 77.83 9.91 48.66
CA GLY A 398 76.49 10.51 48.59
C GLY A 398 76.06 10.92 47.18
N THR A 399 77.02 11.20 46.31
CA THR A 399 76.84 11.47 44.88
C THR A 399 76.28 10.26 44.11
N THR A 400 76.69 9.05 44.47
CA THR A 400 76.25 7.81 43.84
C THR A 400 74.83 7.43 44.27
N THR A 401 74.44 7.73 45.52
CA THR A 401 73.07 7.50 46.01
C THR A 401 72.05 8.39 45.31
N ILE A 402 72.39 9.65 45.05
CA ILE A 402 71.56 10.56 44.24
C ILE A 402 71.44 10.04 42.80
N GLY A 403 72.56 9.62 42.19
CA GLY A 403 72.57 9.04 40.85
C GLY A 403 71.72 7.76 40.73
N LEU A 404 71.80 6.87 41.72
CA LEU A 404 71.01 5.64 41.77
C LEU A 404 69.51 5.95 41.94
N GLY A 405 69.15 6.90 42.80
CA GLY A 405 67.77 7.35 42.98
C GLY A 405 67.17 7.92 41.69
N MET A 406 67.93 8.75 40.97
CA MET A 406 67.50 9.29 39.66
C MET A 406 67.33 8.20 38.61
N LEU A 407 68.25 7.21 38.54
CA LEU A 407 68.14 6.10 37.60
C LEU A 407 66.91 5.22 37.88
N ILE A 408 66.60 4.95 39.16
CA ILE A 408 65.40 4.21 39.56
C ILE A 408 64.14 4.99 39.17
N ALA A 409 64.12 6.31 39.38
CA ALA A 409 63.00 7.16 38.97
C ALA A 409 62.81 7.17 37.44
N VAL A 410 63.88 7.31 36.65
CA VAL A 410 63.82 7.28 35.18
C VAL A 410 63.40 5.91 34.66
N ALA A 411 63.93 4.83 35.26
CA ALA A 411 63.54 3.47 34.91
C ALA A 411 62.05 3.20 35.21
N GLY A 412 61.56 3.69 36.36
CA GLY A 412 60.15 3.63 36.74
C GLY A 412 59.23 4.38 35.78
N VAL A 413 59.61 5.61 35.41
CA VAL A 413 58.88 6.40 34.40
C VAL A 413 58.86 5.67 33.05
N ARG A 414 60.01 5.18 32.56
CA ARG A 414 60.08 4.44 31.29
C ARG A 414 59.22 3.18 31.30
N TRP A 415 59.23 2.44 32.42
CA TRP A 415 58.38 1.27 32.60
C TRP A 415 56.89 1.63 32.59
N GLY A 416 56.52 2.71 33.29
CA GLY A 416 55.17 3.25 33.30
C GLY A 416 54.68 3.66 31.91
N VAL A 417 55.52 4.37 31.13
CA VAL A 417 55.24 4.70 29.72
C VAL A 417 54.96 3.44 28.91
N GLY A 418 55.82 2.43 29.00
CA GLY A 418 55.64 1.19 28.25
C GLY A 418 54.34 0.46 28.58
N LYS A 419 53.97 0.39 29.87
CA LYS A 419 52.70 -0.22 30.30
C LYS A 419 51.47 0.58 29.85
N TRP A 420 51.54 1.91 29.90
CA TRP A 420 50.47 2.80 29.43
C TRP A 420 50.25 2.69 27.92
N GLU A 421 51.32 2.74 27.13
CA GLU A 421 51.25 2.56 25.67
C GLU A 421 50.65 1.20 25.30
N ARG A 422 51.01 0.14 26.04
CA ARG A 422 50.41 -1.19 25.86
C ARG A 422 48.91 -1.18 26.19
N ALA A 423 48.49 -0.50 27.27
CA ALA A 423 47.08 -0.38 27.62
C ALA A 423 46.29 0.38 26.57
N LYS A 424 46.83 1.50 26.04
CA LYS A 424 46.24 2.24 24.92
C LYS A 424 46.12 1.37 23.67
N LYS A 425 47.15 0.58 23.34
CA LYS A 425 47.10 -0.34 22.18
C LYS A 425 45.99 -1.38 22.31
N ILE A 426 45.79 -1.93 23.52
CA ILE A 426 44.69 -2.87 23.79
C ILE A 426 43.34 -2.16 23.66
N TRP A 427 43.20 -0.97 24.24
CA TRP A 427 41.98 -0.16 24.14
C TRP A 427 41.63 0.15 22.67
N TRP A 428 42.62 0.50 21.84
CA TRP A 428 42.44 0.69 20.40
C TRP A 428 42.04 -0.59 19.67
N GLY A 429 42.61 -1.74 20.04
CA GLY A 429 42.17 -3.03 19.52
C GLY A 429 40.70 -3.32 19.84
N ASP A 430 40.27 -3.04 21.07
CA ASP A 430 38.86 -3.17 21.48
C ASP A 430 37.97 -2.16 20.74
N TRP A 431 38.43 -0.92 20.52
CA TRP A 431 37.73 0.10 19.72
C TRP A 431 37.47 -0.38 18.28
N HIS A 432 38.49 -0.92 17.61
CA HIS A 432 38.37 -1.41 16.25
C HIS A 432 37.39 -2.59 16.18
N ARG A 433 37.51 -3.53 17.12
CA ARG A 433 36.59 -4.68 17.23
C ARG A 433 35.14 -4.25 17.44
N VAL A 434 34.90 -3.22 18.26
CA VAL A 434 33.56 -2.67 18.47
C VAL A 434 33.07 -1.96 17.21
N GLY A 435 33.94 -1.23 16.51
CA GLY A 435 33.63 -0.59 15.22
C GLY A 435 33.23 -1.59 14.13
N GLU A 436 33.99 -2.68 13.97
CA GLU A 436 33.66 -3.78 13.04
C GLU A 436 32.31 -4.42 13.39
N GLY A 437 32.03 -4.61 14.68
CA GLY A 437 30.75 -5.12 15.16
C GLY A 437 29.57 -4.18 14.86
N LEU A 438 29.79 -2.87 14.88
CA LEU A 438 28.75 -1.87 14.64
C LEU A 438 28.18 -1.95 13.21
N GLU A 439 29.03 -2.14 12.20
CA GLU A 439 28.59 -2.27 10.81
C GLU A 439 27.65 -3.46 10.61
N ARG A 440 28.04 -4.62 11.18
CA ARG A 440 27.21 -5.83 11.15
C ARG A 440 25.87 -5.63 11.86
N ASP A 441 25.89 -5.02 13.04
CA ASP A 441 24.67 -4.78 13.82
C ASP A 441 23.73 -3.79 13.13
N LEU A 442 24.27 -2.73 12.52
CA LEU A 442 23.49 -1.75 11.74
C LEU A 442 22.89 -2.38 10.50
N SER A 443 23.64 -3.19 9.76
CA SER A 443 23.15 -3.92 8.59
C SER A 443 22.02 -4.88 8.97
N ALA A 444 22.19 -5.68 10.02
CA ALA A 444 21.16 -6.60 10.49
C ALA A 444 19.92 -5.87 11.05
N THR A 445 20.11 -4.73 11.71
CA THR A 445 18.99 -3.93 12.25
C THR A 445 18.23 -3.24 11.13
N LEU A 446 18.92 -2.75 10.09
CA LEU A 446 18.29 -2.15 8.92
C LEU A 446 17.49 -3.19 8.13
N ASP A 447 18.07 -4.35 7.86
CA ASP A 447 17.39 -5.45 7.16
C ASP A 447 16.12 -5.89 7.91
N ARG A 448 16.21 -6.00 9.24
CA ARG A 448 15.06 -6.27 10.10
C ARG A 448 14.01 -5.16 10.00
N ALA A 449 14.40 -3.89 10.12
CA ALA A 449 13.46 -2.77 10.04
C ALA A 449 12.76 -2.71 8.66
N LEU A 450 13.49 -2.95 7.58
CA LEU A 450 12.93 -3.01 6.23
C LEU A 450 11.91 -4.14 6.08
N THR A 451 12.26 -5.34 6.58
CA THR A 451 11.42 -6.54 6.45
C THR A 451 10.19 -6.49 7.38
N GLU A 452 10.39 -6.12 8.65
CA GLU A 452 9.38 -6.20 9.71
C GLU A 452 8.53 -4.93 9.86
N GLN A 453 9.05 -3.75 9.50
CA GLN A 453 8.34 -2.48 9.72
C GLN A 453 7.87 -1.85 8.40
N VAL A 454 8.72 -1.82 7.39
CA VAL A 454 8.41 -1.13 6.12
C VAL A 454 7.60 -2.01 5.18
N THR A 455 8.06 -3.25 4.93
CA THR A 455 7.50 -4.12 3.87
C THR A 455 6.47 -5.14 4.36
N VAL A 456 6.36 -5.38 5.67
CA VAL A 456 5.42 -6.37 6.22
C VAL A 456 3.98 -6.15 5.76
N LEU A 457 3.53 -4.90 5.71
CA LEU A 457 2.16 -4.53 5.37
C LEU A 457 1.87 -4.69 3.86
N PRO A 458 2.62 -4.06 2.93
CA PRO A 458 2.38 -4.26 1.50
C PRO A 458 2.59 -5.71 1.09
N ARG A 459 3.57 -6.43 1.67
CA ARG A 459 3.77 -7.85 1.42
C ARG A 459 2.55 -8.68 1.82
N THR A 460 2.06 -8.50 3.05
CA THR A 460 0.86 -9.21 3.54
C THR A 460 -0.36 -8.87 2.68
N ALA A 461 -0.51 -7.61 2.26
CA ALA A 461 -1.60 -7.20 1.37
C ALA A 461 -1.49 -7.89 0.01
N CYS A 462 -0.33 -7.87 -0.65
CA CYS A 462 -0.11 -8.52 -1.94
C CYS A 462 -0.35 -10.03 -1.86
N GLU A 463 0.18 -10.70 -0.84
CA GLU A 463 -0.01 -12.14 -0.61
C GLU A 463 -1.51 -12.47 -0.46
N ARG A 464 -2.22 -11.77 0.43
CA ARG A 464 -3.65 -12.04 0.69
C ARG A 464 -4.56 -11.68 -0.46
N ILE A 465 -4.33 -10.58 -1.16
CA ILE A 465 -5.15 -10.24 -2.33
C ILE A 465 -4.88 -11.24 -3.46
N SER A 466 -3.65 -11.72 -3.63
CA SER A 466 -3.35 -12.77 -4.61
C SER A 466 -4.03 -14.11 -4.26
N GLU A 467 -4.13 -14.47 -2.98
CA GLU A 467 -4.90 -15.64 -2.53
C GLU A 467 -6.40 -15.48 -2.82
N ILE A 468 -6.97 -14.31 -2.54
CA ILE A 468 -8.38 -14.01 -2.85
C ILE A 468 -8.60 -14.06 -4.37
N ALA A 469 -7.72 -13.46 -5.17
CA ALA A 469 -7.79 -13.47 -6.62
C ALA A 469 -7.70 -14.88 -7.22
N ALA A 470 -6.81 -15.73 -6.68
CA ALA A 470 -6.70 -17.12 -7.11
C ALA A 470 -8.00 -17.89 -6.82
N LYS A 471 -8.57 -17.70 -5.62
CA LYS A 471 -9.83 -18.32 -5.24
C LYS A 471 -11.01 -17.83 -6.08
N THR A 472 -11.15 -16.51 -6.29
CA THR A 472 -12.23 -15.97 -7.12
C THR A 472 -12.09 -16.37 -8.59
N SER A 473 -10.86 -16.51 -9.09
CA SER A 473 -10.62 -17.06 -10.43
C SER A 473 -11.07 -18.52 -10.55
N GLU A 474 -10.78 -19.35 -9.54
CA GLU A 474 -11.24 -20.75 -9.49
C GLU A 474 -12.78 -20.83 -9.45
N ASP A 475 -13.41 -20.01 -8.59
CA ASP A 475 -14.87 -19.93 -8.49
C ASP A 475 -15.52 -19.50 -9.83
N ILE A 476 -14.92 -18.53 -10.54
CA ILE A 476 -15.38 -18.08 -11.86
C ILE A 476 -15.23 -19.17 -12.93
N GLU A 477 -14.12 -19.92 -12.91
CA GLU A 477 -13.92 -21.03 -13.84
C GLU A 477 -14.95 -22.14 -13.61
N GLN A 478 -15.24 -22.48 -12.35
CA GLN A 478 -16.30 -23.43 -12.01
C GLN A 478 -17.67 -22.95 -12.51
N LEU A 479 -18.04 -21.70 -12.24
CA LEU A 479 -19.31 -21.14 -12.72
C LEU A 479 -19.40 -21.11 -14.25
N ARG A 480 -18.28 -20.83 -14.93
CA ARG A 480 -18.23 -20.85 -16.39
C ARG A 480 -18.46 -22.26 -16.94
N ASP A 481 -17.93 -23.29 -16.29
CA ASP A 481 -18.13 -24.67 -16.72
C ASP A 481 -19.54 -25.19 -16.41
N GLU A 482 -20.13 -24.80 -15.28
CA GLU A 482 -21.54 -25.04 -14.99
C GLU A 482 -22.45 -24.36 -16.03
N LEU A 483 -22.16 -23.10 -16.39
CA LEU A 483 -22.89 -22.35 -17.40
C LEU A 483 -22.84 -23.06 -18.77
N LYS A 484 -21.67 -23.54 -19.19
CA LYS A 484 -21.51 -24.32 -20.43
C LYS A 484 -22.30 -25.63 -20.39
N SER A 485 -22.29 -26.33 -19.26
CA SER A 485 -23.07 -27.56 -19.09
C SER A 485 -24.57 -27.29 -19.29
N ILE A 486 -25.10 -26.29 -18.57
CA ILE A 486 -26.52 -25.90 -18.65
C ILE A 486 -26.87 -25.44 -20.07
N GLN A 487 -26.01 -24.65 -20.71
CA GLN A 487 -26.21 -24.20 -22.08
C GLN A 487 -26.22 -25.38 -23.06
N SER A 488 -25.35 -26.38 -22.87
CA SER A 488 -25.32 -27.58 -23.72
C SER A 488 -26.61 -28.42 -23.59
N ASP A 489 -27.14 -28.54 -22.37
CA ASP A 489 -28.39 -29.27 -22.12
C ASP A 489 -29.61 -28.52 -22.64
N PHE A 490 -29.58 -27.19 -22.56
CA PHE A 490 -30.58 -26.33 -23.18
C PHE A 490 -30.61 -26.49 -24.71
N GLU A 491 -29.45 -26.47 -25.39
CA GLU A 491 -29.40 -26.68 -26.84
C GLU A 491 -29.86 -28.10 -27.25
N LYS A 492 -29.53 -29.14 -26.48
CA LYS A 492 -30.08 -30.50 -26.70
C LYS A 492 -31.61 -30.48 -26.59
N SER A 493 -32.17 -29.82 -25.58
CA SER A 493 -33.62 -29.75 -25.37
C SER A 493 -34.37 -29.01 -26.48
N LYS A 494 -33.68 -28.15 -27.24
CA LYS A 494 -34.24 -27.42 -28.38
C LYS A 494 -34.29 -28.25 -29.66
N THR A 495 -33.47 -29.31 -29.76
CA THR A 495 -33.41 -30.20 -30.93
C THR A 495 -34.41 -31.36 -30.87
N VAL A 496 -34.94 -31.65 -29.68
CA VAL A 496 -36.01 -32.63 -29.42
C VAL A 496 -37.36 -31.95 -29.59
#